data_AF-A0A6J0TRV5-F1
#
_entry.id   AF-A0A6J0TRV5-F1
#
_cell.length_a   1.000
_cell.length_b   1.000
_cell.length_c   1.000
_cell.angle_alpha   90.00
_cell.angle_beta   90.00
_cell.angle_gamma   90.00
#
_symmetry.space_group_name_H-M   'P 1'
#
loop_
_entity.id
_entity.type
_entity.pdbx_description
1 polymer ?
#
loop_
_entity_poly.entity_id
_entity_poly.type
_entity_poly.pdbx_seq_one_letter_code
_entity_poly.pdbx_strand_id
1 'polypeptide(L)'
;MVISLFLRARSCCGSRAQAAGCCGLSSCGRSRLGIAAPNLGKQRQKGRDDMNSRPAPLPRATPWRSLPCPRAELRLELVLCGGQTFRWTETSPGYWTGVLAGRVWTLTQSEEQLWYTLHDEEKEEGSREEEALSEPPLKKGKKQSQPDASRPGTSDRSGSHVSGELLRGMDGLTPSQILQDYFQLHVNLSALYQGWSYVDSHFREVALKFPGVRVLRQDPVECLFSFICTSNNHLSRITNMIQHLCQAFGRRLCQLDTKTYHAFPSLQAMAGADTEARLRDLGFGYRARFVSESARAVLKTLGGAAGLQQLRAVPYEQARHALCTLPGVGAKVADCVCLMSLDKTEAVPVDTHIWQVAKRYYGQELGMGARSVTERVHREIGNFFRSLWGPYAGWAQAVLFCADLRKYQEASDSDAKLRCAKVARSSYSTLT
;
A
#
# COMPACT_ATOMS: atom_id res chain seq x y z
N MET A 1 -19.82 -51.52 -27.93
CA MET A 1 -19.43 -52.84 -27.39
C MET A 1 -18.61 -52.58 -26.14
N VAL A 2 -19.19 -52.51 -24.92
CA VAL A 2 -19.55 -53.62 -23.99
C VAL A 2 -18.35 -54.57 -23.81
N ILE A 3 -17.72 -54.73 -22.63
CA ILE A 3 -18.12 -55.50 -21.42
C ILE A 3 -17.11 -55.12 -20.29
N SER A 4 -17.52 -54.62 -19.10
CA SER A 4 -17.72 -55.32 -17.79
C SER A 4 -16.47 -56.05 -17.24
N LEU A 5 -16.14 -56.18 -15.95
CA LEU A 5 -16.72 -55.91 -14.62
C LEU A 5 -15.56 -56.14 -13.59
N PHE A 6 -15.55 -55.50 -12.42
CA PHE A 6 -15.49 -56.20 -11.11
C PHE A 6 -15.54 -55.23 -9.91
N LEU A 7 -16.57 -55.44 -9.08
CA LEU A 7 -16.77 -54.91 -7.74
C LEU A 7 -15.94 -55.68 -6.71
N ARG A 8 -15.49 -55.00 -5.65
CA ARG A 8 -15.48 -55.58 -4.29
C ARG A 8 -15.46 -54.50 -3.22
N ALA A 9 -16.57 -54.40 -2.49
CA ALA A 9 -16.68 -53.73 -1.21
C ALA A 9 -16.13 -54.62 -0.09
N ARG A 10 -15.49 -54.03 0.93
CA ARG A 10 -15.42 -54.60 2.28
C ARG A 10 -15.36 -53.47 3.32
N SER A 11 -16.42 -53.42 4.13
CA SER A 11 -16.50 -52.74 5.41
C SER A 11 -15.58 -53.39 6.44
N CYS A 12 -14.99 -52.59 7.33
CA CYS A 12 -14.65 -53.00 8.69
C CYS A 12 -14.55 -51.74 9.56
N CYS A 13 -15.62 -51.44 10.29
CA CYS A 13 -15.65 -50.49 11.39
C CYS A 13 -15.97 -51.31 12.64
N GLY A 14 -15.15 -51.23 13.69
CA GLY A 14 -15.38 -51.97 14.93
C GLY A 14 -14.31 -51.74 15.98
N SER A 15 -14.67 -50.95 17.01
CA SER A 15 -14.47 -51.19 18.45
C SER A 15 -14.83 -49.88 19.18
N ARG A 16 -15.98 -49.85 19.89
CA ARG A 16 -16.20 -50.19 21.32
C ARG A 16 -15.56 -49.15 22.26
N ALA A 17 -16.16 -48.69 23.36
CA ALA A 17 -17.51 -48.78 23.93
C ALA A 17 -17.54 -47.93 25.23
N GLN A 18 -18.75 -47.78 25.80
CA GLN A 18 -19.10 -47.50 27.22
C GLN A 18 -19.21 -46.02 27.67
N ALA A 19 -20.22 -45.59 28.44
CA ALA A 19 -21.35 -46.28 29.07
C ALA A 19 -22.54 -45.34 29.37
N ALA A 20 -23.67 -45.96 29.69
CA ALA A 20 -24.93 -45.45 30.26
C ALA A 20 -24.73 -44.42 31.40
N GLY A 21 -25.62 -43.47 31.69
CA GLY A 21 -27.08 -43.45 31.58
C GLY A 21 -27.69 -43.55 32.98
N CYS A 22 -28.42 -42.52 33.43
CA CYS A 22 -29.65 -42.63 34.24
C CYS A 22 -30.26 -41.26 34.62
N CYS A 23 -31.59 -41.29 34.71
CA CYS A 23 -32.56 -40.22 34.91
C CYS A 23 -32.53 -39.56 36.31
N GLY A 24 -33.23 -38.43 36.48
CA GLY A 24 -33.81 -38.08 37.79
C GLY A 24 -34.13 -36.61 38.05
N LEU A 25 -35.42 -36.35 38.21
CA LEU A 25 -36.17 -35.14 38.61
C LEU A 25 -35.70 -34.33 39.86
N SER A 26 -36.13 -33.06 39.86
CA SER A 26 -36.71 -32.24 40.96
C SER A 26 -35.85 -31.53 42.03
N SER A 27 -36.00 -30.20 42.01
CA SER A 27 -36.29 -29.23 43.09
C SER A 27 -35.44 -29.05 44.36
N CYS A 28 -35.19 -27.75 44.64
CA CYS A 28 -35.17 -27.05 45.93
C CYS A 28 -33.90 -27.11 46.82
N GLY A 29 -33.40 -25.93 47.22
CA GLY A 29 -32.48 -25.80 48.36
C GLY A 29 -31.56 -24.57 48.35
N ARG A 30 -31.87 -23.59 49.21
CA ARG A 30 -31.08 -22.38 49.53
C ARG A 30 -29.73 -22.70 50.22
N SER A 31 -28.73 -21.85 50.02
CA SER A 31 -27.77 -21.35 51.06
C SER A 31 -26.81 -20.32 50.42
N ARG A 32 -26.92 -19.01 50.71
CA ARG A 32 -26.23 -18.23 51.77
C ARG A 32 -24.71 -18.38 51.83
N LEU A 33 -23.99 -17.41 51.28
CA LEU A 33 -22.68 -16.86 51.69
C LEU A 33 -22.72 -15.39 51.19
N GLY A 34 -22.45 -14.32 51.93
CA GLY A 34 -21.58 -14.13 53.09
C GLY A 34 -20.71 -12.91 52.76
N ILE A 35 -21.14 -11.73 53.22
CA ILE A 35 -20.54 -10.41 52.98
C ILE A 35 -19.18 -10.28 53.69
N ALA A 36 -18.17 -9.71 53.03
CA ALA A 36 -17.07 -8.99 53.69
C ALA A 36 -16.43 -7.97 52.73
N ALA A 37 -16.60 -6.68 53.04
CA ALA A 37 -15.75 -5.59 52.55
C ALA A 37 -14.52 -5.47 53.47
N PRO A 38 -13.40 -4.88 53.00
CA PRO A 38 -12.99 -3.65 53.69
C PRO A 38 -12.26 -2.59 52.84
N ASN A 39 -12.34 -1.37 53.40
CA ASN A 39 -11.35 -0.28 53.46
C ASN A 39 -11.09 0.63 52.25
N LEU A 40 -11.79 1.78 52.29
CA LEU A 40 -11.40 3.06 51.71
C LEU A 40 -10.26 3.71 52.52
N GLY A 41 -9.03 3.56 52.02
CA GLY A 41 -7.88 4.39 52.43
C GLY A 41 -7.77 5.63 51.53
N LYS A 42 -7.98 6.82 52.10
CA LYS A 42 -7.70 8.11 51.44
C LYS A 42 -6.18 8.27 51.30
N GLN A 43 -5.66 8.26 50.07
CA GLN A 43 -4.38 8.89 49.75
C GLN A 43 -4.62 10.10 48.83
N ARG A 44 -4.27 11.28 49.35
CA ARG A 44 -4.16 12.53 48.59
C ARG A 44 -2.94 12.41 47.66
N GLN A 45 -3.17 12.45 46.36
CA GLN A 45 -2.12 12.75 45.38
C GLN A 45 -2.38 14.14 44.78
N LYS A 46 -1.34 14.96 44.89
CA LYS A 46 -1.28 16.36 44.50
C LYS A 46 -0.73 16.40 43.07
N GLY A 47 -1.61 16.30 42.08
CA GLY A 47 -1.29 16.59 40.68
C GLY A 47 -1.59 18.07 40.41
N ARG A 48 -0.57 18.85 40.03
CA ARG A 48 -0.77 20.16 39.44
C ARG A 48 -1.29 19.92 38.02
N ASP A 49 -2.52 20.35 37.76
CA ASP A 49 -3.05 20.45 36.42
C ASP A 49 -2.27 21.55 35.68
N ASP A 50 -1.45 21.16 34.71
CA ASP A 50 -0.93 22.07 33.68
C ASP A 50 -2.09 22.43 32.74
N MET A 51 -2.92 23.37 33.19
CA MET A 51 -4.16 23.78 32.52
C MET A 51 -3.91 24.78 31.37
N ASN A 52 -2.80 24.62 30.63
CA ASN A 52 -2.43 25.60 29.59
C ASN A 52 -1.90 25.01 28.27
N SER A 53 -2.16 23.73 27.97
CA SER A 53 -2.02 23.25 26.59
C SER A 53 -3.27 23.66 25.80
N ARG A 54 -3.14 24.71 24.96
CA ARG A 54 -4.16 25.00 23.94
C ARG A 54 -4.42 23.72 23.12
N PRO A 55 -5.68 23.35 22.85
CA PRO A 55 -5.97 22.23 21.95
C PRO A 55 -5.30 22.53 20.61
N ALA A 56 -4.57 21.53 20.08
CA ALA A 56 -3.95 21.66 18.76
C ALA A 56 -5.03 22.07 17.75
N PRO A 57 -4.75 23.03 16.85
CA PRO A 57 -5.73 23.48 15.87
C PRO A 57 -6.27 22.31 15.05
N LEU A 58 -7.59 22.29 14.84
CA LEU A 58 -8.24 21.25 14.05
C LEU A 58 -7.86 21.44 12.57
N PRO A 59 -7.46 20.38 11.86
CA PRO A 59 -7.12 20.51 10.44
C PRO A 59 -8.34 20.96 9.64
N ARG A 60 -8.10 21.91 8.72
CA ARG A 60 -9.16 22.42 7.85
C ARG A 60 -9.30 21.51 6.63
N ALA A 61 -10.42 20.80 6.55
CA ALA A 61 -10.78 20.09 5.33
C ALA A 61 -11.25 21.09 4.25
N THR A 62 -10.75 20.93 3.03
CA THR A 62 -11.26 21.65 1.86
C THR A 62 -12.70 21.20 1.53
N PRO A 63 -13.51 22.01 0.83
CA PRO A 63 -14.80 21.55 0.33
C PRO A 63 -14.64 20.30 -0.55
N TRP A 64 -15.58 19.36 -0.44
CA TRP A 64 -15.61 18.18 -1.30
C TRP A 64 -15.69 18.56 -2.78
N ARG A 65 -14.91 17.86 -3.59
CA ARG A 65 -14.89 17.97 -5.05
C ARG A 65 -15.04 16.57 -5.64
N SER A 66 -15.41 16.48 -6.91
CA SER A 66 -15.56 15.20 -7.60
C SER A 66 -14.89 15.16 -8.96
N LEU A 67 -14.70 13.93 -9.45
CA LEU A 67 -14.31 13.60 -10.81
C LEU A 67 -15.23 12.49 -11.34
N PRO A 68 -15.67 12.56 -12.62
CA PRO A 68 -16.34 11.44 -13.26
C PRO A 68 -15.42 10.21 -13.24
N CYS A 69 -15.89 9.15 -12.60
CA CYS A 69 -15.14 7.92 -12.44
C CYS A 69 -16.12 6.78 -12.11
N PRO A 70 -16.62 6.06 -13.13
CA PRO A 70 -17.51 4.93 -12.93
C PRO A 70 -16.83 3.83 -12.12
N ARG A 71 -17.61 3.07 -11.35
CA ARG A 71 -17.10 1.91 -10.58
C ARG A 71 -16.49 0.80 -11.44
N ALA A 72 -16.86 0.73 -12.72
CA ALA A 72 -16.22 -0.15 -13.69
C ALA A 72 -14.75 0.24 -13.95
N GLU A 73 -14.43 1.54 -13.84
CA GLU A 73 -13.08 2.06 -14.03
C GLU A 73 -12.26 2.08 -12.75
N LEU A 74 -12.87 2.24 -11.56
CA LEU A 74 -12.17 2.26 -10.29
C LEU A 74 -13.05 1.74 -9.14
N ARG A 75 -12.51 0.80 -8.35
CA ARG A 75 -13.08 0.39 -7.06
C ARG A 75 -12.06 0.66 -5.95
N LEU A 76 -12.26 1.75 -5.20
CA LEU A 76 -11.34 2.17 -4.13
C LEU A 76 -11.01 1.04 -3.16
N GLU A 77 -12.01 0.26 -2.75
CA GLU A 77 -11.84 -0.85 -1.82
C GLU A 77 -11.03 -2.01 -2.41
N LEU A 78 -11.05 -2.24 -3.73
CA LEU A 78 -10.25 -3.30 -4.34
C LEU A 78 -8.81 -2.84 -4.60
N VAL A 79 -8.62 -1.55 -4.89
CA VAL A 79 -7.32 -0.97 -5.24
C VAL A 79 -6.52 -0.57 -4.00
N LEU A 80 -7.10 0.22 -3.09
CA LEU A 80 -6.39 0.82 -1.96
C LEU A 80 -6.06 -0.17 -0.84
N CYS A 81 -6.72 -1.33 -0.80
CA CYS A 81 -6.34 -2.43 0.09
C CYS A 81 -5.98 -3.73 -0.66
N GLY A 82 -5.62 -3.59 -1.95
CA GLY A 82 -5.19 -4.65 -2.85
C GLY A 82 -3.68 -4.97 -2.79
N GLY A 83 -2.94 -4.41 -1.83
CA GLY A 83 -1.50 -4.66 -1.65
C GLY A 83 -0.57 -3.89 -2.60
N GLN A 84 -1.11 -2.93 -3.36
CA GLN A 84 -0.32 -2.03 -4.20
C GLN A 84 0.28 -0.87 -3.42
N THR A 85 -0.46 -0.34 -2.45
CA THR A 85 -0.10 0.76 -1.58
C THR A 85 -0.39 0.40 -0.12
N PHE A 86 0.29 1.07 0.80
CA PHE A 86 0.19 0.87 2.25
C PHE A 86 -0.13 2.16 3.00
N ARG A 87 -0.54 3.21 2.26
CA ARG A 87 -0.68 4.59 2.75
C ARG A 87 -2.12 5.07 2.87
N TRP A 88 -3.07 4.17 2.60
CA TRP A 88 -4.50 4.42 2.70
C TRP A 88 -5.11 3.54 3.80
N THR A 89 -6.08 4.10 4.52
CA THR A 89 -6.85 3.39 5.54
C THR A 89 -8.32 3.75 5.36
N GLU A 90 -9.21 2.77 5.43
CA GLU A 90 -10.64 3.02 5.52
C GLU A 90 -10.95 3.58 6.92
N THR A 91 -11.17 4.90 7.01
CA THR A 91 -11.40 5.61 8.28
C THR A 91 -12.86 5.56 8.71
N SER A 92 -13.77 5.43 7.75
CA SER A 92 -15.17 5.11 7.95
C SER A 92 -15.67 4.32 6.73
N PRO A 93 -16.78 3.57 6.82
CA PRO A 93 -17.23 2.69 5.73
C PRO A 93 -17.35 3.43 4.39
N GLY A 94 -16.53 3.04 3.41
CA GLY A 94 -16.47 3.67 2.08
C GLY A 94 -15.64 4.95 1.99
N TYR A 95 -14.98 5.39 3.06
CA TYR A 95 -14.12 6.57 3.10
C TYR A 95 -12.67 6.19 3.39
N TRP A 96 -11.80 6.51 2.45
CA TRP A 96 -10.39 6.15 2.47
C TRP A 96 -9.55 7.39 2.72
N THR A 97 -8.85 7.42 3.85
CA THR A 97 -7.94 8.52 4.18
C THR A 97 -6.49 8.07 4.04
N GLY A 98 -5.68 8.88 3.37
CA GLY A 98 -4.29 8.56 3.07
C GLY A 98 -3.45 9.75 2.68
N VAL A 99 -2.18 9.49 2.42
CA VAL A 99 -1.22 10.53 2.02
C VAL A 99 -0.85 10.33 0.56
N LEU A 100 -0.98 11.39 -0.22
CA LEU A 100 -0.62 11.42 -1.63
C LEU A 100 -0.08 12.82 -1.95
N ALA A 101 1.03 12.88 -2.71
CA ALA A 101 1.63 14.15 -3.13
C ALA A 101 1.94 15.10 -1.97
N GLY A 102 2.40 14.56 -0.84
CA GLY A 102 2.74 15.34 0.36
C GLY A 102 1.54 16.00 1.06
N ARG A 103 0.31 15.59 0.75
CA ARG A 103 -0.94 16.08 1.34
C ARG A 103 -1.78 14.92 1.87
N VAL A 104 -2.67 15.22 2.82
CA VAL A 104 -3.61 14.25 3.37
C VAL A 104 -4.94 14.38 2.62
N TRP A 105 -5.47 13.24 2.18
CA TRP A 105 -6.68 13.16 1.37
C TRP A 105 -7.68 12.24 2.04
N THR A 106 -8.97 12.54 1.89
CA THR A 106 -10.05 11.56 2.08
C THR A 106 -10.78 11.38 0.76
N LEU A 107 -10.95 10.13 0.35
CA LEU A 107 -11.62 9.71 -0.88
C LEU A 107 -12.88 8.90 -0.56
N THR A 108 -13.92 9.08 -1.36
CA THR A 108 -15.09 8.19 -1.38
C THR A 108 -15.65 8.10 -2.80
N GLN A 109 -16.53 7.15 -3.09
CA GLN A 109 -17.04 6.93 -4.44
C GLN A 109 -18.55 6.67 -4.44
N SER A 110 -19.27 7.29 -5.38
CA SER A 110 -20.61 6.86 -5.79
C SER A 110 -20.50 5.83 -6.92
N GLU A 111 -21.57 5.60 -7.69
CA GLU A 111 -21.52 4.73 -8.88
C GLU A 111 -20.72 5.36 -10.03
N GLU A 112 -20.81 6.69 -10.19
CA GLU A 112 -20.28 7.41 -11.36
C GLU A 112 -19.23 8.49 -11.02
N GLN A 113 -18.98 8.73 -9.73
CA GLN A 113 -18.13 9.84 -9.28
C GLN A 113 -17.14 9.37 -8.19
N LEU A 114 -15.89 9.80 -8.35
CA LEU A 114 -14.88 9.79 -7.30
C LEU A 114 -14.90 11.15 -6.59
N TRP A 115 -15.20 11.14 -5.30
CA TRP A 115 -15.21 12.31 -4.44
C TRP A 115 -13.93 12.41 -3.62
N TYR A 116 -13.42 13.62 -3.43
CA TYR A 116 -12.22 13.87 -2.66
C TYR A 116 -12.29 15.17 -1.86
N THR A 117 -11.57 15.18 -0.74
CA THR A 117 -11.22 16.38 0.02
C THR A 117 -9.77 16.28 0.50
N LEU A 118 -9.09 17.42 0.60
CA LEU A 118 -7.76 17.55 1.19
C LEU A 118 -7.85 18.14 2.61
N HIS A 119 -6.87 17.77 3.44
CA HIS A 119 -6.71 18.29 4.80
C HIS A 119 -5.35 18.96 4.94
N ASP A 120 -5.35 20.20 5.40
CA ASP A 120 -4.15 21.00 5.66
C ASP A 120 -4.01 21.28 7.17
N GLU A 121 -2.77 21.49 7.64
CA GLU A 121 -2.54 22.05 8.97
C GLU A 121 -2.94 23.53 8.98
N GLU A 122 -3.66 23.98 10.01
CA GLU A 122 -3.73 25.41 10.29
C GLU A 122 -2.32 25.89 10.60
N LYS A 123 -1.78 26.78 9.77
CA LYS A 123 -0.63 27.57 10.18
C LYS A 123 -1.11 28.46 11.32
N GLU A 124 -0.42 28.45 12.46
CA GLU A 124 -0.62 29.51 13.45
C GLU A 124 -0.36 30.85 12.76
N GLU A 125 -1.41 31.67 12.62
CA GLU A 125 -1.25 33.10 12.35
C GLU A 125 -0.59 33.73 13.59
N GLY A 126 0.73 33.63 13.68
CA GLY A 126 1.46 33.90 14.92
C GLY A 126 2.96 34.13 14.77
N SER A 127 3.42 34.62 13.62
CA SER A 127 4.68 35.36 13.53
C SER A 127 4.56 36.40 12.41
N ARG A 128 3.96 37.55 12.76
CA ARG A 128 4.29 38.78 12.05
C ARG A 128 5.78 39.00 12.28
N GLU A 129 6.58 38.81 11.24
CA GLU A 129 7.92 39.39 11.21
C GLU A 129 7.74 40.89 11.42
N GLU A 130 8.23 41.39 12.56
CA GLU A 130 8.44 42.82 12.76
C GLU A 130 9.50 43.26 11.74
N GLU A 131 9.06 43.73 10.57
CA GLU A 131 9.88 44.61 9.74
C GLU A 131 10.15 45.88 10.57
N ALA A 132 11.34 45.92 11.15
CA ALA A 132 11.86 47.10 11.82
C ALA A 132 11.88 48.29 10.84
N LEU A 133 11.10 49.30 11.18
CA LEU A 133 11.16 50.64 10.62
C LEU A 133 12.59 51.21 10.76
N SER A 134 13.23 51.51 9.64
CA SER A 134 14.30 52.51 9.59
C SER A 134 14.05 53.45 8.41
N GLU A 135 13.74 54.70 8.75
CA GLU A 135 13.61 55.83 7.83
C GLU A 135 14.91 56.68 7.79
N PRO A 136 15.05 57.64 6.83
CA PRO A 136 16.23 57.88 5.95
C PRO A 136 17.18 58.99 6.51
N PRO A 137 18.18 59.64 5.81
CA PRO A 137 18.37 59.90 4.35
C PRO A 137 19.85 59.89 3.83
N LEU A 138 20.18 59.98 2.52
CA LEU A 138 20.33 61.20 1.70
C LEU A 138 20.89 60.88 0.28
N LYS A 139 20.58 61.75 -0.68
CA LYS A 139 20.91 61.70 -2.13
C LYS A 139 22.36 62.08 -2.48
N LYS A 140 22.88 61.50 -3.59
CA LYS A 140 23.72 62.05 -4.71
C LYS A 140 24.47 60.84 -5.34
N GLY A 141 24.65 60.62 -6.64
CA GLY A 141 24.41 61.29 -7.92
C GLY A 141 24.90 60.34 -9.06
N LYS A 142 24.48 60.59 -10.31
CA LYS A 142 24.68 59.75 -11.51
C LYS A 142 26.15 59.62 -12.00
N LYS A 143 26.49 58.47 -12.62
CA LYS A 143 27.10 58.26 -13.99
C LYS A 143 27.63 56.81 -14.11
N GLN A 144 27.08 55.95 -14.97
CA GLN A 144 27.49 55.63 -16.37
C GLN A 144 28.95 55.17 -16.57
N SER A 145 29.15 53.87 -16.85
CA SER A 145 29.82 53.28 -18.05
C SER A 145 30.46 51.89 -17.78
N GLN A 146 30.15 50.90 -18.62
CA GLN A 146 30.92 49.66 -18.88
C GLN A 146 32.05 49.95 -19.92
N PRO A 147 32.89 48.99 -20.36
CA PRO A 147 33.34 47.69 -19.78
C PRO A 147 34.90 47.53 -19.83
N ASP A 148 35.49 46.52 -19.17
CA ASP A 148 36.50 45.65 -19.81
C ASP A 148 36.90 44.41 -18.97
N ALA A 149 37.40 43.40 -19.68
CA ALA A 149 37.69 42.03 -19.28
C ALA A 149 39.03 41.83 -18.56
N SER A 150 39.08 40.87 -17.62
CA SER A 150 40.16 39.86 -17.45
C SER A 150 39.91 38.92 -16.25
N ARG A 151 40.17 37.61 -16.45
CA ARG A 151 40.28 36.52 -15.44
C ARG A 151 41.73 36.46 -14.90
N PRO A 152 42.14 35.56 -13.95
CA PRO A 152 41.41 34.72 -12.97
C PRO A 152 42.00 34.79 -11.53
N GLY A 153 41.32 34.21 -10.51
CA GLY A 153 42.00 33.83 -9.26
C GLY A 153 41.14 33.65 -8.00
N THR A 154 40.82 32.38 -7.69
CA THR A 154 40.77 31.68 -6.37
C THR A 154 40.03 32.23 -5.13
N SER A 155 39.46 31.26 -4.42
CA SER A 155 38.96 31.23 -3.02
C SER A 155 37.61 31.88 -2.78
N ASP A 156 36.79 31.48 -1.83
CA ASP A 156 36.47 30.24 -1.11
C ASP A 156 35.17 30.60 -0.37
N ARG A 157 34.37 29.60 0.02
CA ARG A 157 33.17 29.70 0.88
C ARG A 157 31.94 30.44 0.34
N SER A 158 30.89 29.67 0.10
CA SER A 158 29.57 30.02 0.62
C SER A 158 28.75 28.75 0.79
N GLY A 159 28.44 28.41 2.04
CA GLY A 159 27.33 27.53 2.34
C GLY A 159 26.04 28.32 2.19
N SER A 160 25.08 27.76 1.47
CA SER A 160 23.68 28.17 1.60
C SER A 160 22.77 27.04 1.12
N HIS A 161 21.87 26.66 2.03
CA HIS A 161 20.53 26.12 1.81
C HIS A 161 20.25 25.44 0.45
N VAL A 162 20.42 24.11 0.43
CA VAL A 162 19.80 23.24 -0.56
C VAL A 162 18.84 22.28 0.16
N SER A 163 17.78 22.85 0.72
CA SER A 163 16.68 22.11 1.34
C SER A 163 15.37 22.65 0.77
N GLY A 164 14.98 22.16 -0.42
CA GLY A 164 13.72 22.57 -1.03
C GLY A 164 13.48 22.11 -2.47
N GLU A 165 14.47 21.59 -3.18
CA GLU A 165 14.38 21.50 -4.64
C GLU A 165 13.69 20.25 -5.23
N LEU A 166 13.18 19.34 -4.40
CA LEU A 166 12.72 18.01 -4.85
C LEU A 166 11.21 17.74 -4.75
N LEU A 167 10.38 18.76 -4.47
CA LEU A 167 8.91 18.66 -4.60
C LEU A 167 8.41 19.03 -6.02
N ARG A 168 9.29 19.49 -6.92
CA ARG A 168 8.96 20.05 -8.26
C ARG A 168 8.20 19.14 -9.24
N GLY A 169 8.02 17.85 -8.97
CA GLY A 169 7.29 16.95 -9.87
C GLY A 169 5.76 17.16 -9.90
N MET A 170 5.20 17.82 -8.88
CA MET A 170 3.76 18.02 -8.73
C MET A 170 3.38 19.47 -8.38
N ASP A 171 4.37 20.35 -8.32
CA ASP A 171 4.16 21.79 -8.13
C ASP A 171 3.40 22.35 -9.34
N GLY A 172 2.19 22.85 -9.10
CA GLY A 172 1.32 23.42 -10.13
C GLY A 172 0.22 22.48 -10.67
N LEU A 173 0.22 21.19 -10.29
CA LEU A 173 -0.91 20.32 -10.62
C LEU A 173 -2.09 20.59 -9.69
N THR A 174 -3.28 20.66 -10.28
CA THR A 174 -4.53 20.71 -9.51
C THR A 174 -4.75 19.38 -8.79
N PRO A 175 -5.50 19.37 -7.66
CA PRO A 175 -5.83 18.13 -6.97
C PRO A 175 -6.44 17.04 -7.87
N SER A 176 -7.29 17.44 -8.81
CA SER A 176 -7.90 16.51 -9.75
C SER A 176 -6.89 15.85 -10.69
N GLN A 177 -5.93 16.62 -11.22
CA GLN A 177 -4.87 16.09 -12.09
C GLN A 177 -3.99 15.07 -11.35
N ILE A 178 -3.75 15.29 -10.06
CA ILE A 178 -2.97 14.36 -9.23
C ILE A 178 -3.70 13.03 -9.05
N LEU A 179 -5.00 13.06 -8.79
CA LEU A 179 -5.79 11.82 -8.70
C LEU A 179 -5.90 11.12 -10.06
N GLN A 180 -6.08 11.88 -11.15
CA GLN A 180 -6.09 11.32 -12.51
C GLN A 180 -4.79 10.62 -12.87
N ASP A 181 -3.64 11.18 -12.49
CA ASP A 181 -2.33 10.55 -12.68
C ASP A 181 -2.15 9.33 -11.76
N TYR A 182 -2.41 9.47 -10.45
CA TYR A 182 -2.22 8.42 -9.47
C TYR A 182 -3.05 7.17 -9.75
N PHE A 183 -4.32 7.35 -10.14
CA PHE A 183 -5.19 6.25 -10.56
C PHE A 183 -5.09 5.91 -12.05
N GLN A 184 -4.29 6.65 -12.83
CA GLN A 184 -4.12 6.48 -14.27
C GLN A 184 -5.44 6.50 -15.06
N LEU A 185 -6.35 7.42 -14.71
CA LEU A 185 -7.73 7.48 -15.22
C LEU A 185 -7.83 7.76 -16.74
N HIS A 186 -6.71 8.08 -17.39
CA HIS A 186 -6.63 8.24 -18.84
C HIS A 186 -6.61 6.89 -19.60
N VAL A 187 -6.22 5.79 -18.94
CA VAL A 187 -6.27 4.44 -19.52
C VAL A 187 -7.72 3.95 -19.52
N ASN A 188 -8.23 3.32 -20.58
CA ASN A 188 -9.57 2.74 -20.56
C ASN A 188 -9.53 1.32 -19.97
N LEU A 189 -9.88 1.16 -18.69
CA LEU A 189 -9.79 -0.13 -18.01
C LEU A 189 -10.81 -1.13 -18.57
N SER A 190 -12.00 -0.67 -18.91
CA SER A 190 -13.07 -1.50 -19.46
C SER A 190 -12.62 -2.19 -20.77
N ALA A 191 -11.91 -1.47 -21.65
CA ALA A 191 -11.34 -2.03 -22.87
C ALA A 191 -10.25 -3.08 -22.57
N LEU A 192 -9.40 -2.83 -21.57
CA LEU A 192 -8.39 -3.82 -21.14
C LEU A 192 -9.05 -5.10 -20.60
N TYR A 193 -10.07 -4.95 -19.74
CA TYR A 193 -10.85 -6.07 -19.22
C TYR A 193 -11.49 -6.90 -20.33
N GLN A 194 -12.04 -6.27 -21.36
CA GLN A 194 -12.58 -6.96 -22.54
C GLN A 194 -11.49 -7.74 -23.29
N GLY A 195 -10.33 -7.12 -23.53
CA GLY A 195 -9.20 -7.76 -24.21
C GLY A 195 -8.68 -8.98 -23.46
N TRP A 196 -8.43 -8.87 -22.15
CA TRP A 196 -7.97 -9.99 -21.33
C TRP A 196 -9.03 -11.08 -21.21
N SER A 197 -10.30 -10.70 -21.02
CA SER A 197 -11.40 -11.67 -20.97
C SER A 197 -11.58 -12.42 -22.28
N TYR A 198 -11.23 -11.83 -23.42
CA TYR A 198 -11.30 -12.48 -24.73
C TYR A 198 -10.28 -13.62 -24.85
N VAL A 199 -9.04 -13.39 -24.42
CA VAL A 199 -7.92 -14.35 -24.54
C VAL A 199 -7.79 -15.31 -23.36
N ASP A 200 -8.43 -15.02 -22.22
CA ASP A 200 -8.31 -15.80 -20.99
C ASP A 200 -9.69 -16.01 -20.32
N SER A 201 -10.17 -17.26 -20.36
CA SER A 201 -11.45 -17.65 -19.76
C SER A 201 -11.45 -17.56 -18.24
N HIS A 202 -10.33 -17.85 -17.58
CA HIS A 202 -10.24 -17.73 -16.13
C HIS A 202 -10.29 -16.26 -15.71
N PHE A 203 -9.54 -15.40 -16.42
CA PHE A 203 -9.62 -13.95 -16.19
C PHE A 203 -11.04 -13.44 -16.36
N ARG A 204 -11.76 -13.88 -17.40
CA ARG A 204 -13.16 -13.50 -17.64
C ARG A 204 -14.06 -13.79 -16.43
N GLU A 205 -13.91 -14.94 -15.78
CA GLU A 205 -14.69 -15.29 -14.58
C GLU A 205 -14.33 -14.41 -13.37
N VAL A 206 -13.05 -14.11 -13.20
CA VAL A 206 -12.56 -13.25 -12.10
C VAL A 206 -13.01 -11.80 -12.30
N ALA A 207 -12.94 -11.29 -13.53
CA ALA A 207 -13.29 -9.93 -13.91
C ALA A 207 -14.72 -9.54 -13.53
N LEU A 208 -15.67 -10.48 -13.57
CA LEU A 208 -17.07 -10.26 -13.16
C LEU A 208 -17.21 -9.94 -11.66
N LYS A 209 -16.32 -10.49 -10.82
CA LYS A 209 -16.37 -10.33 -9.36
C LYS A 209 -15.47 -9.20 -8.87
N PHE A 210 -14.42 -8.89 -9.63
CA PHE A 210 -13.40 -7.89 -9.29
C PHE A 210 -13.27 -6.82 -10.40
N PRO A 211 -14.32 -6.04 -10.70
CA PRO A 211 -14.24 -4.92 -11.64
C PRO A 211 -13.45 -3.75 -11.05
N GLY A 212 -12.97 -2.81 -11.87
CA GLY A 212 -12.38 -1.56 -11.40
C GLY A 212 -11.05 -1.71 -10.64
N VAL A 213 -10.34 -2.83 -10.79
CA VAL A 213 -9.01 -3.02 -10.20
C VAL A 213 -7.97 -2.38 -11.12
N ARG A 214 -7.51 -1.19 -10.74
CA ARG A 214 -6.46 -0.44 -11.44
C ARG A 214 -5.10 -0.63 -10.82
N VAL A 215 -4.05 -0.42 -11.60
CA VAL A 215 -2.69 -0.27 -11.09
C VAL A 215 -2.43 1.21 -10.78
N LEU A 216 -1.97 1.48 -9.56
CA LEU A 216 -1.59 2.83 -9.12
C LEU A 216 -0.27 3.27 -9.75
N ARG A 217 -0.13 4.58 -10.00
CA ARG A 217 1.13 5.22 -10.43
C ARG A 217 1.75 5.97 -9.25
N GLN A 218 2.49 5.24 -8.44
CA GLN A 218 3.06 5.74 -7.18
C GLN A 218 4.34 6.55 -7.40
N ASP A 219 4.71 7.33 -6.39
CA ASP A 219 6.04 7.93 -6.31
C ASP A 219 7.12 6.82 -6.25
N PRO A 220 8.18 6.89 -7.08
CA PRO A 220 9.21 5.85 -7.13
C PRO A 220 9.95 5.62 -5.81
N VAL A 221 10.17 6.65 -4.99
CA VAL A 221 10.83 6.50 -3.68
C VAL A 221 9.87 5.78 -2.73
N GLU A 222 8.65 6.28 -2.57
CA GLU A 222 7.64 5.66 -1.72
C GLU A 222 7.40 4.20 -2.11
N CYS A 223 7.24 3.91 -3.40
CA CYS A 223 7.01 2.57 -3.92
C CYS A 223 8.19 1.64 -3.61
N LEU A 224 9.42 2.04 -3.95
CA LEU A 224 10.63 1.24 -3.73
C LEU A 224 10.80 0.84 -2.26
N PHE A 225 10.81 1.82 -1.35
CA PHE A 225 11.07 1.55 0.06
C PHE A 225 9.90 0.86 0.74
N SER A 226 8.67 1.05 0.24
CA SER A 226 7.53 0.24 0.66
C SER A 226 7.70 -1.23 0.27
N PHE A 227 8.08 -1.52 -0.98
CA PHE A 227 8.21 -2.89 -1.46
C PHE A 227 9.43 -3.63 -0.90
N ILE A 228 10.52 -2.95 -0.54
CA ILE A 228 11.61 -3.55 0.27
C ILE A 228 11.06 -4.17 1.57
N CYS A 229 10.05 -3.53 2.18
CA CYS A 229 9.42 -4.00 3.42
C CYS A 229 8.47 -5.20 3.23
N THR A 230 8.13 -5.57 1.99
CA THR A 230 7.14 -6.63 1.68
C THR A 230 7.74 -8.04 1.62
N SER A 231 9.05 -8.16 1.40
CA SER A 231 9.74 -9.45 1.25
C SER A 231 9.49 -10.35 2.47
N ASN A 232 8.95 -11.56 2.30
CA ASN A 232 8.62 -12.49 3.40
C ASN A 232 7.83 -11.84 4.56
N ASN A 233 6.70 -11.20 4.24
CA ASN A 233 5.89 -10.44 5.18
C ASN A 233 4.39 -10.54 4.82
N HIS A 234 3.50 -9.98 5.65
CA HIS A 234 2.06 -9.95 5.39
C HIS A 234 1.49 -8.53 5.46
N LEU A 235 0.40 -8.28 4.74
CA LEU A 235 -0.15 -6.93 4.50
C LEU A 235 -0.29 -6.08 5.77
N SER A 236 -0.94 -6.60 6.81
CA SER A 236 -1.13 -5.86 8.07
C SER A 236 0.18 -5.40 8.72
N ARG A 237 1.20 -6.27 8.76
CA ARG A 237 2.52 -5.90 9.32
C ARG A 237 3.24 -4.90 8.43
N ILE A 238 3.16 -5.07 7.11
CA ILE A 238 3.76 -4.13 6.15
C ILE A 238 3.16 -2.74 6.35
N THR A 239 1.83 -2.61 6.41
CA THR A 239 1.16 -1.33 6.64
C THR A 239 1.65 -0.64 7.90
N ASN A 240 1.74 -1.38 9.02
CA ASN A 240 2.26 -0.82 10.28
C ASN A 240 3.73 -0.42 10.19
N MET A 241 4.58 -1.22 9.52
CA MET A 241 5.98 -0.86 9.28
C MET A 241 6.09 0.45 8.50
N ILE A 242 5.34 0.61 7.41
CA ILE A 242 5.36 1.84 6.61
C ILE A 242 4.84 3.04 7.41
N GLN A 243 3.82 2.85 8.26
CA GLN A 243 3.37 3.89 9.16
C GLN A 243 4.46 4.33 10.14
N HIS A 244 5.16 3.38 10.78
CA HIS A 244 6.28 3.69 11.69
C HIS A 244 7.46 4.36 10.98
N LEU A 245 7.80 3.93 9.76
CA LEU A 245 8.82 4.57 8.93
C LEU A 245 8.47 6.04 8.68
N CYS A 246 7.24 6.32 8.27
CA CYS A 246 6.79 7.69 8.00
C CYS A 246 6.75 8.53 9.28
N GLN A 247 6.31 7.95 10.41
CA GLN A 247 6.28 8.67 11.69
C GLN A 247 7.67 9.01 12.22
N ALA A 248 8.64 8.12 12.06
CA ALA A 248 9.98 8.30 12.60
C ALA A 248 10.89 9.19 11.74
N PHE A 249 10.68 9.21 10.43
CA PHE A 249 11.59 9.87 9.48
C PHE A 249 10.90 10.83 8.49
N GLY A 250 9.56 10.88 8.49
CA GLY A 250 8.78 11.78 7.65
C GLY A 250 8.40 13.06 8.39
N ARG A 251 8.27 14.17 7.65
CA ARG A 251 7.72 15.41 8.22
C ARG A 251 6.24 15.20 8.56
N ARG A 252 5.78 15.77 9.67
CA ARG A 252 4.36 15.84 10.01
C ARG A 252 3.61 16.65 8.94
N LEU A 253 2.39 16.22 8.61
CA LEU A 253 1.50 16.86 7.64
C LEU A 253 0.30 17.51 8.32
N CYS A 254 -0.46 16.69 9.06
CA CYS A 254 -1.58 17.12 9.89
C CYS A 254 -1.98 16.04 10.88
N GLN A 255 -2.90 16.36 11.78
CA GLN A 255 -3.51 15.42 12.71
C GLN A 255 -5.03 15.45 12.53
N LEU A 256 -5.61 14.33 12.10
CA LEU A 256 -7.06 14.15 12.02
C LEU A 256 -7.48 13.29 13.21
N ASP A 257 -8.36 13.83 14.06
CA ASP A 257 -8.76 13.23 15.33
C ASP A 257 -7.53 12.85 16.19
N THR A 258 -7.33 11.56 16.47
CA THR A 258 -6.19 11.03 17.22
C THR A 258 -5.03 10.57 16.33
N LYS A 259 -5.19 10.59 15.00
CA LYS A 259 -4.21 10.05 14.05
C LYS A 259 -3.39 11.16 13.41
N THR A 260 -2.08 11.10 13.63
CA THR A 260 -1.11 12.00 12.97
C THR A 260 -0.64 11.41 11.65
N TYR A 261 -0.74 12.20 10.59
CA TYR A 261 -0.28 11.86 9.25
C TYR A 261 1.08 12.52 8.99
N HIS A 262 1.99 11.74 8.41
CA HIS A 262 3.35 12.16 8.07
C HIS A 262 3.58 11.95 6.58
N ALA A 263 4.43 12.74 5.95
CA ALA A 263 4.91 12.49 4.60
C ALA A 263 5.73 11.20 4.56
N PHE A 264 5.94 10.64 3.36
CA PHE A 264 6.95 9.62 3.20
C PHE A 264 8.34 10.22 3.44
N PRO A 265 9.28 9.51 4.09
CA PRO A 265 10.61 10.05 4.37
C PRO A 265 11.39 10.37 3.09
N SER A 266 12.23 11.40 3.14
CA SER A 266 13.19 11.67 2.06
C SER A 266 14.30 10.61 2.04
N LEU A 267 14.96 10.48 0.89
CA LEU A 267 16.15 9.63 0.78
C LEU A 267 17.24 10.03 1.79
N GLN A 268 17.42 11.33 2.04
CA GLN A 268 18.37 11.84 3.01
C GLN A 268 18.05 11.37 4.43
N ALA A 269 16.77 11.41 4.83
CA ALA A 269 16.34 10.93 6.13
C ALA A 269 16.53 9.40 6.28
N MET A 270 16.32 8.63 5.21
CA MET A 270 16.53 7.18 5.21
C MET A 270 18.01 6.78 5.08
N ALA A 271 18.88 7.66 4.60
CA ALA A 271 20.31 7.41 4.44
C ALA A 271 21.14 7.76 5.69
N GLY A 272 20.50 8.31 6.74
CA GLY A 272 21.11 8.72 8.00
C GLY A 272 21.96 7.62 8.65
N ALA A 273 22.95 8.05 9.45
CA ALA A 273 23.89 7.12 10.10
C ALA A 273 23.19 6.22 11.13
N ASP A 274 22.20 6.75 11.84
CA ASP A 274 21.40 6.09 12.88
C ASP A 274 20.15 5.37 12.33
N THR A 275 19.83 5.52 11.04
CA THR A 275 18.58 5.02 10.46
C THR A 275 18.40 3.51 10.64
N GLU A 276 19.44 2.70 10.37
CA GLU A 276 19.33 1.25 10.53
C GLU A 276 19.00 0.85 11.97
N ALA A 277 19.70 1.43 12.96
CA ALA A 277 19.49 1.11 14.37
C ALA A 277 18.07 1.44 14.80
N ARG A 278 17.59 2.65 14.49
CA ARG A 278 16.22 3.07 14.79
C ARG A 278 15.15 2.21 14.10
N LEU A 279 15.38 1.78 12.86
CA LEU A 279 14.46 0.87 12.17
C LEU A 279 14.45 -0.53 12.80
N ARG A 280 15.57 -1.01 13.34
CA ARG A 280 15.61 -2.27 14.11
C ARG A 280 14.76 -2.17 15.37
N ASP A 281 14.86 -1.06 16.10
CA ASP A 281 14.04 -0.79 17.29
C ASP A 281 12.55 -0.73 16.95
N LEU A 282 12.21 -0.25 15.75
CA LEU A 282 10.83 -0.21 15.22
C LEU A 282 10.35 -1.55 14.62
N GLY A 283 11.13 -2.63 14.73
CA GLY A 283 10.71 -3.99 14.35
C GLY A 283 10.88 -4.34 12.87
N PHE A 284 11.72 -3.61 12.12
CA PHE A 284 12.00 -3.91 10.71
C PHE A 284 12.84 -5.19 10.52
N GLY A 285 13.53 -5.64 11.56
CA GLY A 285 14.44 -6.78 11.51
C GLY A 285 15.54 -6.57 10.48
N TYR A 286 15.84 -7.60 9.68
CA TYR A 286 16.90 -7.52 8.66
C TYR A 286 16.63 -6.46 7.57
N ARG A 287 15.37 -6.06 7.36
CA ARG A 287 14.99 -5.06 6.35
C ARG A 287 15.44 -3.65 6.72
N ALA A 288 15.74 -3.39 7.99
CA ALA A 288 16.30 -2.12 8.44
C ALA A 288 17.57 -1.76 7.66
N ARG A 289 18.46 -2.75 7.50
CA ARG A 289 19.68 -2.63 6.70
C ARG A 289 19.37 -2.31 5.24
N PHE A 290 18.43 -3.04 4.64
CA PHE A 290 18.05 -2.85 3.24
C PHE A 290 17.48 -1.46 2.96
N VAL A 291 16.65 -0.92 3.85
CA VAL A 291 16.14 0.45 3.74
C VAL A 291 17.30 1.45 3.80
N SER A 292 18.16 1.36 4.81
CA SER A 292 19.25 2.33 4.99
C SER A 292 20.29 2.26 3.87
N GLU A 293 20.75 1.05 3.51
CA GLU A 293 21.75 0.88 2.45
C GLU A 293 21.19 1.20 1.06
N SER A 294 19.93 0.85 0.76
CA SER A 294 19.30 1.23 -0.50
C SER A 294 19.13 2.74 -0.63
N ALA A 295 18.79 3.46 0.45
CA ALA A 295 18.71 4.92 0.41
C ALA A 295 20.07 5.54 0.07
N ARG A 296 21.16 5.04 0.69
CA ARG A 296 22.53 5.47 0.36
C ARG A 296 22.93 5.10 -1.07
N ALA A 297 22.60 3.90 -1.52
CA ALA A 297 22.89 3.44 -2.88
C ALA A 297 22.16 4.31 -3.92
N VAL A 298 20.86 4.57 -3.74
CA VAL A 298 20.08 5.45 -4.64
C VAL A 298 20.71 6.85 -4.74
N LEU A 299 21.08 7.45 -3.59
CA LEU A 299 21.75 8.76 -3.59
C LEU A 299 23.10 8.73 -4.31
N LYS A 300 23.88 7.66 -4.14
CA LYS A 300 25.26 7.56 -4.65
C LYS A 300 25.34 7.13 -6.12
N THR A 301 24.50 6.19 -6.54
CA THR A 301 24.66 5.48 -7.83
C THR A 301 23.49 5.70 -8.79
N LEU A 302 22.31 6.08 -8.30
CA LEU A 302 21.12 6.28 -9.13
C LEU A 302 20.66 7.75 -9.17
N GLY A 303 21.51 8.71 -8.81
CA GLY A 303 21.19 10.13 -8.93
C GLY A 303 20.05 10.60 -8.01
N GLY A 304 19.83 9.92 -6.88
CA GLY A 304 18.76 10.27 -5.93
C GLY A 304 17.36 10.01 -6.48
N ALA A 305 16.37 10.77 -5.98
CA ALA A 305 14.98 10.57 -6.38
C ALA A 305 14.73 10.95 -7.86
N ALA A 306 15.49 11.92 -8.39
CA ALA A 306 15.40 12.31 -9.79
C ALA A 306 15.83 11.17 -10.73
N GLY A 307 16.91 10.45 -10.41
CA GLY A 307 17.30 9.32 -11.25
C GLY A 307 16.38 8.10 -11.10
N LEU A 308 15.75 7.88 -9.93
CA LEU A 308 14.64 6.91 -9.84
C LEU A 308 13.46 7.29 -10.74
N GLN A 309 13.09 8.58 -10.80
CA GLN A 309 12.05 9.05 -11.72
C GLN A 309 12.43 8.84 -13.19
N GLN A 310 13.71 9.04 -13.54
CA GLN A 310 14.21 8.81 -14.91
C GLN A 310 14.07 7.35 -15.36
N LEU A 311 13.98 6.38 -14.44
CA LEU A 311 13.71 4.98 -14.80
C LEU A 311 12.33 4.79 -15.47
N ARG A 312 11.41 5.76 -15.36
CA ARG A 312 10.17 5.77 -16.16
C ARG A 312 10.45 5.84 -17.67
N ALA A 313 11.52 6.50 -18.09
CA ALA A 313 11.83 6.71 -19.51
C ALA A 313 12.64 5.56 -20.14
N VAL A 314 13.30 4.72 -19.35
CA VAL A 314 14.13 3.62 -19.88
C VAL A 314 13.30 2.34 -20.11
N PRO A 315 13.74 1.41 -20.98
CA PRO A 315 13.06 0.12 -21.17
C PRO A 315 12.91 -0.69 -19.88
N TYR A 316 11.85 -1.52 -19.79
CA TYR A 316 11.53 -2.34 -18.62
C TYR A 316 12.72 -3.14 -18.09
N GLU A 317 13.43 -3.87 -18.95
CA GLU A 317 14.58 -4.69 -18.53
C GLU A 317 15.72 -3.86 -17.93
N GLN A 318 15.94 -2.65 -18.43
CA GLN A 318 16.97 -1.75 -17.88
C GLN A 318 16.56 -1.19 -16.52
N ALA A 319 15.30 -0.78 -16.37
CA ALA A 319 14.76 -0.33 -15.08
C ALA A 319 14.83 -1.45 -14.03
N ARG A 320 14.41 -2.67 -14.39
CA ARG A 320 14.46 -3.86 -13.54
C ARG A 320 15.89 -4.18 -13.12
N HIS A 321 16.83 -4.19 -14.06
CA HIS A 321 18.23 -4.44 -13.77
C HIS A 321 18.82 -3.39 -12.82
N ALA A 322 18.56 -2.11 -13.05
CA ALA A 322 19.02 -1.02 -12.19
C ALA A 322 18.50 -1.19 -10.74
N LEU A 323 17.21 -1.50 -10.58
CA LEU A 323 16.60 -1.73 -9.27
C LEU A 323 17.21 -2.94 -8.55
N CYS A 324 17.46 -4.05 -9.25
CA CYS A 324 18.05 -5.27 -8.68
C CYS A 324 19.49 -5.09 -8.16
N THR A 325 20.16 -3.96 -8.44
CA THR A 325 21.46 -3.64 -7.84
C THR A 325 21.34 -3.20 -6.38
N LEU A 326 20.13 -2.85 -5.92
CA LEU A 326 19.89 -2.30 -4.60
C LEU A 326 19.76 -3.40 -3.52
N PRO A 327 20.32 -3.17 -2.31
CA PRO A 327 20.19 -4.11 -1.20
C PRO A 327 18.74 -4.45 -0.85
N GLY A 328 18.40 -5.74 -0.88
CA GLY A 328 17.06 -6.22 -0.57
C GLY A 328 16.04 -6.14 -1.72
N VAL A 329 16.48 -5.76 -2.92
CA VAL A 329 15.65 -5.70 -4.13
C VAL A 329 15.97 -6.90 -5.03
N GLY A 330 15.14 -7.93 -4.96
CA GLY A 330 15.15 -9.03 -5.93
C GLY A 330 14.12 -8.82 -7.05
N ALA A 331 14.05 -9.77 -8.00
CA ALA A 331 13.15 -9.75 -9.15
C ALA A 331 11.72 -9.30 -8.82
N LYS A 332 11.07 -9.96 -7.85
CA LYS A 332 9.69 -9.62 -7.46
C LYS A 332 9.55 -8.17 -7.00
N VAL A 333 10.48 -7.68 -6.18
CA VAL A 333 10.44 -6.29 -5.67
C VAL A 333 10.67 -5.31 -6.81
N ALA A 334 11.66 -5.57 -7.66
CA ALA A 334 11.93 -4.75 -8.84
C ALA A 334 10.71 -4.70 -9.76
N ASP A 335 10.06 -5.83 -10.02
CA ASP A 335 8.86 -5.89 -10.86
C ASP A 335 7.66 -5.17 -10.24
N CYS A 336 7.48 -5.22 -8.91
CA CYS A 336 6.47 -4.39 -8.23
C CYS A 336 6.71 -2.90 -8.46
N VAL A 337 7.95 -2.43 -8.33
CA VAL A 337 8.32 -1.03 -8.51
C VAL A 337 8.18 -0.62 -9.98
N CYS A 338 8.63 -1.47 -10.91
CA CYS A 338 8.45 -1.29 -12.34
C CYS A 338 6.97 -1.09 -12.71
N LEU A 339 6.11 -1.98 -12.24
CA LEU A 339 4.68 -1.96 -12.53
C LEU A 339 3.96 -0.75 -11.90
N MET A 340 4.22 -0.48 -10.62
CA MET A 340 3.39 0.41 -9.81
C MET A 340 3.98 1.83 -9.65
N SER A 341 5.13 2.14 -10.26
CA SER A 341 5.73 3.47 -10.18
C SER A 341 6.56 3.91 -11.38
N LEU A 342 7.03 2.97 -12.23
CA LEU A 342 7.95 3.27 -13.33
C LEU A 342 7.32 3.08 -14.72
N ASP A 343 6.00 3.02 -14.80
CA ASP A 343 5.23 2.97 -16.05
C ASP A 343 5.53 1.73 -16.91
N LYS A 344 5.92 0.60 -16.29
CA LYS A 344 6.19 -0.68 -16.98
C LYS A 344 4.99 -1.62 -16.86
N THR A 345 3.98 -1.38 -17.68
CA THR A 345 2.69 -2.10 -17.60
C THR A 345 2.82 -3.60 -17.91
N GLU A 346 3.91 -3.99 -18.57
CA GLU A 346 4.27 -5.37 -18.90
C GLU A 346 5.00 -6.12 -17.76
N ALA A 347 5.41 -5.42 -16.69
CA ALA A 347 6.08 -6.04 -15.55
C ALA A 347 5.10 -6.92 -14.76
N VAL A 348 5.47 -8.18 -14.55
CA VAL A 348 4.63 -9.18 -13.86
C VAL A 348 5.36 -9.62 -12.58
N PRO A 349 5.02 -9.09 -11.40
CA PRO A 349 5.63 -9.51 -10.16
C PRO A 349 5.19 -10.93 -9.79
N VAL A 350 6.13 -11.87 -9.73
CA VAL A 350 5.84 -13.28 -9.39
C VAL A 350 6.30 -13.56 -7.98
N ASP A 351 5.34 -13.74 -7.08
CA ASP A 351 5.56 -14.28 -5.74
C ASP A 351 5.02 -15.71 -5.62
N THR A 352 5.01 -16.25 -4.40
CA THR A 352 4.46 -17.59 -4.15
C THR A 352 2.96 -17.68 -4.46
N HIS A 353 2.18 -16.61 -4.25
CA HIS A 353 0.75 -16.59 -4.54
C HIS A 353 0.49 -16.66 -6.03
N ILE A 354 1.13 -15.79 -6.81
CA ILE A 354 1.03 -15.80 -8.27
C ILE A 354 1.54 -17.10 -8.86
N TRP A 355 2.57 -17.71 -8.29
CA TRP A 355 2.99 -19.03 -8.70
C TRP A 355 1.91 -20.10 -8.44
N GLN A 356 1.22 -20.07 -7.29
CA GLN A 356 0.10 -20.99 -7.04
C GLN A 356 -1.08 -20.75 -7.98
N VAL A 357 -1.41 -19.49 -8.29
CA VAL A 357 -2.45 -19.13 -9.28
C VAL A 357 -2.09 -19.68 -10.65
N ALA A 358 -0.84 -19.46 -11.11
CA ALA A 358 -0.34 -19.99 -12.37
C ALA A 358 -0.50 -21.53 -12.44
N LYS A 359 -0.05 -22.25 -11.41
CA LYS A 359 -0.16 -23.71 -11.36
C LYS A 359 -1.59 -24.22 -11.31
N ARG A 360 -2.49 -23.51 -10.62
CA ARG A 360 -3.87 -23.94 -10.40
C ARG A 360 -4.73 -23.76 -11.64
N TYR A 361 -4.56 -22.65 -12.37
CA TYR A 361 -5.48 -22.26 -13.44
C TYR A 361 -4.88 -22.33 -14.84
N TYR A 362 -3.55 -22.32 -14.98
CA TYR A 362 -2.88 -22.18 -16.29
C TYR A 362 -1.97 -23.34 -16.67
N GLY A 363 -1.69 -24.28 -15.75
CA GLY A 363 -0.93 -25.50 -16.05
C GLY A 363 0.11 -25.82 -14.97
N GLN A 364 0.25 -27.11 -14.64
CA GLN A 364 1.19 -27.56 -13.61
C GLN A 364 2.65 -27.55 -14.09
N GLU A 365 2.87 -27.47 -15.41
CA GLU A 365 4.19 -27.36 -16.01
C GLU A 365 4.92 -26.05 -15.68
N LEU A 366 4.19 -24.98 -15.34
CA LEU A 366 4.79 -23.68 -15.00
C LEU A 366 5.61 -23.77 -13.71
N GLY A 367 6.93 -23.66 -13.88
CA GLY A 367 7.89 -23.87 -12.79
C GLY A 367 8.01 -25.32 -12.34
N MET A 368 7.79 -26.28 -13.25
CA MET A 368 7.97 -27.71 -12.98
C MET A 368 9.36 -27.99 -12.36
N GLY A 369 9.38 -28.86 -11.35
CA GLY A 369 10.58 -29.28 -10.63
C GLY A 369 11.13 -28.26 -9.62
N ALA A 370 10.60 -27.04 -9.56
CA ALA A 370 11.04 -26.05 -8.58
C ALA A 370 10.37 -26.25 -7.21
N ARG A 371 11.12 -25.96 -6.13
CA ARG A 371 10.61 -25.97 -4.74
C ARG A 371 10.30 -24.57 -4.21
N SER A 372 10.72 -23.53 -4.94
CA SER A 372 10.54 -22.12 -4.60
C SER A 372 10.53 -21.26 -5.86
N VAL A 373 10.10 -20.01 -5.73
CA VAL A 373 10.14 -19.02 -6.82
C VAL A 373 11.59 -18.57 -7.01
N THR A 374 12.28 -19.23 -7.94
CA THR A 374 13.63 -18.86 -8.40
C THR A 374 13.55 -17.84 -9.54
N GLU A 375 14.66 -17.21 -9.91
CA GLU A 375 14.70 -16.30 -11.07
C GLU A 375 14.21 -16.97 -12.36
N ARG A 376 14.51 -18.27 -12.55
CA ARG A 376 14.00 -19.04 -13.69
C ARG A 376 12.48 -19.10 -13.67
N VAL A 377 11.90 -19.52 -12.54
CA VAL A 377 10.44 -19.64 -12.37
C VAL A 377 9.76 -18.28 -12.52
N HIS A 378 10.34 -17.24 -11.91
CA HIS A 378 9.84 -15.87 -12.03
C HIS A 378 9.79 -15.43 -13.50
N ARG A 379 10.87 -15.64 -14.27
CA ARG A 379 10.93 -15.27 -15.69
C ARG A 379 9.98 -16.09 -16.54
N GLU A 380 9.89 -17.40 -16.31
CA GLU A 380 9.01 -18.31 -17.05
C GLU A 380 7.54 -17.90 -16.91
N ILE A 381 7.09 -17.70 -15.67
CA ILE A 381 5.72 -17.27 -15.37
C ILE A 381 5.45 -15.85 -15.87
N GLY A 382 6.39 -14.93 -15.68
CA GLY A 382 6.26 -13.56 -16.18
C GLY A 382 6.14 -13.52 -17.72
N ASN A 383 6.95 -14.31 -18.43
CA ASN A 383 6.87 -14.41 -19.89
C ASN A 383 5.55 -15.03 -20.35
N PHE A 384 5.10 -16.10 -19.69
CA PHE A 384 3.80 -16.71 -19.97
C PHE A 384 2.66 -15.68 -19.89
N PHE A 385 2.57 -14.93 -18.79
CA PHE A 385 1.52 -13.93 -18.62
C PHE A 385 1.65 -12.74 -19.57
N ARG A 386 2.87 -12.31 -19.91
CA ARG A 386 3.10 -11.31 -20.98
C ARG A 386 2.64 -11.79 -22.34
N SER A 387 2.90 -13.05 -22.69
CA SER A 387 2.43 -13.65 -23.95
C SER A 387 0.90 -13.77 -23.98
N LEU A 388 0.27 -14.04 -22.83
CA LEU A 388 -1.18 -14.18 -22.72
C LEU A 388 -1.92 -12.83 -22.77
N TRP A 389 -1.50 -11.85 -21.95
CA TRP A 389 -2.24 -10.60 -21.76
C TRP A 389 -1.64 -9.37 -22.47
N GLY A 390 -0.48 -9.54 -23.10
CA GLY A 390 0.16 -8.50 -23.89
C GLY A 390 0.77 -7.36 -23.07
N PRO A 391 0.81 -6.12 -23.62
CA PRO A 391 1.55 -4.99 -23.04
C PRO A 391 1.12 -4.54 -21.63
N TYR A 392 -0.09 -4.89 -21.20
CA TYR A 392 -0.62 -4.57 -19.87
C TYR A 392 -0.75 -5.81 -18.97
N ALA A 393 0.08 -6.84 -19.18
CA ALA A 393 0.02 -8.07 -18.41
C ALA A 393 0.15 -7.87 -16.89
N GLY A 394 0.93 -6.88 -16.45
CA GLY A 394 1.03 -6.54 -15.02
C GLY A 394 -0.29 -6.04 -14.43
N TRP A 395 -1.11 -5.35 -15.22
CA TRP A 395 -2.43 -4.89 -14.78
C TRP A 395 -3.42 -6.05 -14.67
N ALA A 396 -3.43 -6.96 -15.65
CA ALA A 396 -4.23 -8.18 -15.56
C ALA A 396 -3.84 -9.02 -14.33
N GLN A 397 -2.53 -9.17 -14.08
CA GLN A 397 -2.03 -9.85 -12.89
C GLN A 397 -2.51 -9.18 -11.59
N ALA A 398 -2.60 -7.84 -11.54
CA ALA A 398 -3.10 -7.14 -10.36
C ALA A 398 -4.56 -7.50 -10.03
N VAL A 399 -5.40 -7.75 -11.05
CA VAL A 399 -6.78 -8.24 -10.86
C VAL A 399 -6.78 -9.63 -10.22
N LEU A 400 -6.00 -10.57 -10.77
CA LEU A 400 -5.92 -11.92 -10.22
C LEU A 400 -5.33 -11.93 -8.80
N PHE A 401 -4.32 -11.10 -8.55
CA PHE A 401 -3.75 -10.94 -7.21
C PHE A 401 -4.79 -10.45 -6.22
N CYS A 402 -5.58 -9.43 -6.60
CA CYS A 402 -6.65 -8.90 -5.76
C CYS A 402 -7.67 -10.00 -5.43
N ALA A 403 -8.05 -10.82 -6.41
CA ALA A 403 -8.97 -11.94 -6.22
C ALA A 403 -8.43 -13.05 -5.32
N ASP A 404 -7.11 -13.28 -5.30
CA ASP A 404 -6.46 -14.30 -4.46
C ASP A 404 -6.20 -13.83 -3.01
N LEU A 405 -6.48 -12.58 -2.66
CA LEU A 405 -6.32 -12.12 -1.28
C LEU A 405 -7.24 -12.89 -0.33
N ARG A 406 -6.68 -13.40 0.77
CA ARG A 406 -7.37 -14.26 1.76
C ARG A 406 -8.75 -13.75 2.21
N LYS A 407 -8.88 -12.43 2.42
CA LYS A 407 -10.14 -11.79 2.83
C LYS A 407 -11.30 -12.03 1.84
N TYR A 408 -11.00 -12.27 0.56
CA TYR A 408 -11.99 -12.62 -0.46
C TYR A 408 -12.11 -14.12 -0.67
N GLN A 409 -11.06 -14.89 -0.39
CA GLN A 409 -11.13 -16.36 -0.36
C GLN A 409 -12.07 -16.85 0.76
N GLU A 410 -12.00 -16.27 1.96
CA GLU A 410 -12.85 -16.62 3.11
C GLU A 410 -14.33 -16.25 2.91
N ALA A 411 -14.59 -15.12 2.22
CA ALA A 411 -15.93 -14.74 1.79
C ALA A 411 -16.50 -15.71 0.74
N SER A 412 -15.67 -16.15 -0.21
CA SER A 412 -16.04 -17.17 -1.21
C SER A 412 -16.32 -18.54 -0.57
N ASP A 413 -15.49 -18.96 0.39
CA ASP A 413 -15.63 -20.25 1.07
C ASP A 413 -16.82 -20.29 2.02
N SER A 414 -17.16 -19.19 2.68
CA SER A 414 -18.38 -19.11 3.49
C SER A 414 -19.63 -19.17 2.62
N ASP A 415 -19.62 -18.50 1.47
CA ASP A 415 -20.71 -18.52 0.49
C ASP A 415 -20.85 -19.90 -0.19
N ALA A 416 -19.73 -20.58 -0.47
CA ALA A 416 -19.68 -21.95 -0.99
C ALA A 416 -20.19 -22.97 0.06
N LYS A 417 -19.82 -22.82 1.33
CA LYS A 417 -20.35 -23.64 2.44
C LYS A 417 -21.85 -23.44 2.63
N LEU A 418 -22.35 -22.21 2.50
CA LEU A 418 -23.79 -21.90 2.53
C LEU A 418 -24.55 -22.52 1.35
N ARG A 419 -23.96 -22.53 0.14
CA ARG A 419 -24.53 -23.19 -1.04
C ARG A 419 -24.52 -24.72 -0.89
N CYS A 420 -23.43 -25.33 -0.43
CA CYS A 420 -23.38 -26.76 -0.13
C CYS A 420 -24.38 -27.17 0.97
N ALA A 421 -24.56 -26.34 2.00
CA ALA A 421 -25.56 -26.58 3.04
C ALA A 421 -27.00 -26.47 2.53
N LYS A 422 -27.28 -25.59 1.56
CA LYS A 422 -28.59 -25.49 0.90
C LYS A 422 -28.86 -26.68 -0.04
N VAL A 423 -27.86 -27.13 -0.79
CA VAL A 423 -27.97 -28.33 -1.64
C VAL A 423 -28.19 -29.58 -0.78
N ALA A 424 -27.44 -29.74 0.32
CA ALA A 424 -27.64 -30.84 1.26
C ALA A 424 -29.03 -30.84 1.90
N ARG A 425 -29.59 -29.66 2.27
CA ARG A 425 -30.97 -29.57 2.79
C ARG A 425 -32.04 -29.86 1.73
N SER A 426 -31.80 -29.51 0.46
CA SER A 426 -32.71 -29.83 -0.64
C SER A 426 -32.74 -31.34 -0.94
N SER A 427 -31.63 -32.06 -0.75
CA SER A 427 -31.56 -33.51 -0.97
C SER A 427 -32.26 -34.34 0.12
N TYR A 428 -32.49 -33.76 1.31
CA TYR A 428 -33.25 -34.40 2.39
C TYR A 428 -34.77 -34.09 2.35
N SER A 429 -35.21 -33.18 1.47
CA SER A 429 -36.62 -32.78 1.33
C SER A 429 -37.40 -33.60 0.28
N THR A 430 -36.75 -34.53 -0.42
CA THR A 430 -37.37 -35.36 -1.47
C THR A 430 -37.46 -36.85 -1.07
N LEU A 431 -37.25 -37.17 0.20
CA LEU A 431 -37.41 -38.49 0.79
C LEU A 431 -38.27 -38.40 2.06
N THR A 432 -39.54 -38.02 1.89
CA THR A 432 -40.65 -38.30 2.81
C THR A 432 -41.93 -38.42 2.01
#